data_AF-A0A345JR84-F1
#
_entry.id   AF-A0A345JR84-F1
#
_cell.length_a   1.000
_cell.length_b   1.000
_cell.length_c   1.000
_cell.angle_alpha   90.00
_cell.angle_beta   90.00
_cell.angle_gamma   90.00
#
_symmetry.space_group_name_H-M   'P 1'
#
loop_
_entity.id
_entity.type
_entity.pdbx_description
1 polymer ?
#
loop_
_entity_poly.entity_id
_entity_poly.type
_entity_poly.pdbx_seq_one_letter_code
_entity_poly.pdbx_strand_id
1 'polypeptide(L)'
;MKKLLLAIILAIPVMGYCGFIDWLTGYPEVREKIEKRLEEKYPGDKFEVWDVSYSSNLGGYNFKAKDLSYKDLESGGSYYEKSNKVVDNFGQYKQNLDWKALFKPYVDSVSTNNLIVPNIDGANEVGWQEKQQKDHKPDNMMKTWELLAKPNLTMKEKIAKGHNYIRTEATIHVNAPKTAEGMLKVLEMIENINNYFRSLKLYSYKLEVTVYDLPKGLTFDKYIDDTVDKDVDYSMLKFTNDGDIQKYAWGWLRLYGCEKNSIEKYCNTYKVYKNRVETDQLDTKLINQRTSADRIHNLADIARQFHLYKDPGKETMWHQYKHKGKDVFMYTWRGQNMVYTPLIDTQLYKQILQLENK
;
A
#
# COMPACT_ATOMS: atom_id res chain seq x y z
N MET A 1 -46.05 16.28 -44.82
CA MET A 1 -45.96 16.53 -43.36
C MET A 1 -46.42 15.35 -42.50
N LYS A 2 -47.60 14.74 -42.71
CA LYS A 2 -48.07 13.60 -41.87
C LYS A 2 -47.18 12.34 -41.89
N LYS A 3 -46.50 12.04 -43.01
CA LYS A 3 -45.54 10.91 -43.11
C LYS A 3 -44.19 11.18 -42.43
N LEU A 4 -43.80 12.45 -42.29
CA LEU A 4 -42.54 12.86 -41.64
C LEU A 4 -42.69 12.86 -40.11
N LEU A 5 -43.86 13.25 -39.61
CA LEU A 5 -44.23 13.18 -38.19
C LEU A 5 -44.32 11.73 -37.68
N LEU A 6 -44.82 10.79 -38.51
CA LEU A 6 -44.87 9.38 -38.13
C LEU A 6 -43.47 8.75 -38.03
N ALA A 7 -42.55 9.13 -38.92
CA ALA A 7 -41.15 8.66 -38.88
C ALA A 7 -40.40 9.22 -37.66
N ILE A 8 -40.70 10.45 -37.23
CA ILE A 8 -40.11 11.06 -36.02
C ILE A 8 -40.71 10.44 -34.75
N ILE A 9 -42.02 10.20 -34.70
CA ILE A 9 -42.69 9.55 -33.53
C ILE A 9 -42.29 8.07 -33.39
N LEU A 10 -41.95 7.38 -34.48
CA LEU A 10 -41.45 6.01 -34.44
C LEU A 10 -39.93 5.92 -34.21
N ALA A 11 -39.16 6.98 -34.47
CA ALA A 11 -37.69 7.00 -34.26
C ALA A 11 -37.27 7.46 -32.85
N ILE A 12 -38.09 8.28 -32.17
CA ILE A 12 -37.81 8.76 -30.81
C ILE A 12 -37.83 7.64 -29.74
N PRO A 13 -38.72 6.62 -29.82
CA PRO A 13 -38.63 5.46 -28.94
C PRO A 13 -37.34 4.70 -29.19
N VAL A 14 -36.96 4.40 -30.44
CA VAL A 14 -35.86 3.45 -30.71
C VAL A 14 -34.49 3.96 -30.24
N MET A 15 -34.24 5.27 -30.27
CA MET A 15 -32.96 5.84 -29.80
C MET A 15 -32.92 6.08 -28.27
N GLY A 16 -34.06 6.25 -27.61
CA GLY A 16 -34.13 6.35 -26.13
C GLY A 16 -34.39 5.01 -25.42
N TYR A 17 -34.97 4.04 -26.12
CA TYR A 17 -35.43 2.76 -25.56
C TYR A 17 -34.29 1.78 -25.32
N CYS A 18 -33.29 1.72 -26.20
CA CYS A 18 -32.10 0.90 -25.95
C CYS A 18 -31.34 1.41 -24.71
N GLY A 19 -31.04 2.72 -24.64
CA GLY A 19 -30.36 3.29 -23.45
C GLY A 19 -31.17 3.20 -22.15
N PHE A 20 -32.49 3.33 -22.21
CA PHE A 20 -33.36 3.22 -21.04
C PHE A 20 -33.57 1.77 -20.57
N ILE A 21 -33.72 0.82 -21.51
CA ILE A 21 -33.77 -0.61 -21.16
C ILE A 21 -32.42 -1.10 -20.68
N ASP A 22 -31.32 -0.72 -21.32
CA ASP A 22 -29.99 -1.09 -20.86
C ASP A 22 -29.73 -0.53 -19.46
N TRP A 23 -30.15 0.71 -19.18
CA TRP A 23 -30.10 1.25 -17.82
C TRP A 23 -30.98 0.47 -16.83
N LEU A 24 -32.22 0.11 -17.21
CA LEU A 24 -33.14 -0.67 -16.36
C LEU A 24 -32.71 -2.13 -16.15
N THR A 25 -31.99 -2.72 -17.10
CA THR A 25 -31.55 -4.11 -17.09
C THR A 25 -30.09 -4.28 -16.65
N GLY A 26 -29.39 -3.18 -16.35
CA GLY A 26 -28.01 -3.20 -15.87
C GLY A 26 -26.96 -3.43 -16.97
N TYR A 27 -27.26 -3.05 -18.20
CA TYR A 27 -26.37 -3.12 -19.38
C TYR A 27 -25.82 -4.54 -19.65
N PRO A 28 -26.68 -5.55 -19.87
CA PRO A 28 -26.27 -6.95 -19.94
C PRO A 28 -25.23 -7.25 -21.05
N GLU A 29 -25.36 -6.63 -22.22
CA GLU A 29 -24.37 -6.81 -23.30
C GLU A 29 -23.02 -6.16 -22.97
N VAL A 30 -23.04 -5.02 -22.28
CA VAL A 30 -21.81 -4.33 -21.84
C VAL A 30 -21.12 -5.15 -20.75
N ARG A 31 -21.90 -5.74 -19.83
CA ARG A 31 -21.42 -6.65 -18.80
C ARG A 31 -20.62 -7.81 -19.41
N GLU A 32 -21.19 -8.52 -20.38
CA GLU A 32 -20.52 -9.65 -21.05
C GLU A 32 -19.24 -9.21 -21.79
N LYS A 33 -19.27 -8.05 -22.46
CA LYS A 33 -18.08 -7.46 -23.09
C LYS A 33 -16.98 -7.17 -22.07
N ILE A 34 -17.33 -6.64 -20.89
CA ILE A 34 -16.38 -6.37 -19.81
C ILE A 34 -15.79 -7.66 -19.26
N GLU A 35 -16.63 -8.65 -18.92
CA GLU A 35 -16.20 -9.96 -18.42
C GLU A 35 -15.21 -10.61 -19.38
N LYS A 36 -15.57 -10.73 -20.67
CA LYS A 36 -14.69 -11.28 -21.70
C LYS A 36 -13.36 -10.53 -21.81
N ARG A 37 -13.37 -9.19 -21.71
CA ARG A 37 -12.14 -8.38 -21.76
C ARG A 37 -11.25 -8.59 -20.54
N LEU A 38 -11.83 -8.76 -19.36
CA LEU A 38 -11.10 -9.11 -18.14
C LEU A 38 -10.47 -10.50 -18.28
N GLU A 39 -11.20 -11.49 -18.79
CA GLU A 39 -10.68 -12.85 -19.03
C GLU A 39 -9.57 -12.88 -20.10
N GLU A 40 -9.67 -12.06 -21.15
CA GLU A 40 -8.59 -11.90 -22.14
C GLU A 40 -7.35 -11.24 -21.53
N LYS A 41 -7.53 -10.28 -20.62
CA LYS A 41 -6.44 -9.56 -19.94
C LYS A 41 -5.77 -10.42 -18.85
N TYR A 42 -6.54 -11.28 -18.19
CA TYR A 42 -6.09 -12.19 -17.14
C TYR A 42 -6.38 -13.65 -17.54
N PRO A 43 -5.56 -14.24 -18.41
CA PRO A 43 -5.84 -15.57 -18.98
C PRO A 43 -5.96 -16.64 -17.89
N GLY A 44 -7.09 -17.34 -17.88
CA GLY A 44 -7.40 -18.42 -16.93
C GLY A 44 -8.28 -17.98 -15.75
N ASP A 45 -8.46 -16.68 -15.56
CA ASP A 45 -9.35 -16.15 -14.52
C ASP A 45 -10.80 -16.02 -15.03
N LYS A 46 -11.75 -16.04 -14.10
CA LYS A 46 -13.18 -15.91 -14.36
C LYS A 46 -13.73 -14.72 -13.61
N PHE A 47 -14.53 -13.92 -14.30
CA PHE A 47 -15.05 -12.67 -13.76
C PHE A 47 -16.58 -12.63 -13.79
N GLU A 48 -17.15 -12.00 -12.77
CA GLU A 48 -18.57 -11.67 -12.70
C GLU A 48 -18.72 -10.16 -12.49
N VAL A 49 -19.33 -9.45 -13.45
CA VAL A 49 -19.54 -7.99 -13.36
C VAL A 49 -20.95 -7.72 -12.83
N TRP A 50 -21.12 -7.27 -11.58
CA TRP A 50 -22.47 -7.14 -10.98
C TRP A 50 -23.04 -5.72 -10.99
N ASP A 51 -22.24 -4.69 -11.29
CA ASP A 51 -22.68 -3.30 -11.33
C ASP A 51 -22.05 -2.59 -12.54
N VAL A 52 -22.87 -1.89 -13.33
CA VAL A 52 -22.45 -1.15 -14.53
C VAL A 52 -23.21 0.17 -14.60
N SER A 53 -22.48 1.26 -14.76
CA SER A 53 -23.05 2.59 -14.93
C SER A 53 -22.34 3.37 -16.03
N TYR A 54 -23.10 4.05 -16.88
CA TYR A 54 -22.52 4.91 -17.92
C TYR A 54 -22.07 6.26 -17.35
N SER A 55 -20.84 6.66 -17.65
CA SER A 55 -20.28 7.98 -17.33
C SER A 55 -20.14 8.80 -18.61
N SER A 56 -21.03 9.77 -18.79
CA SER A 56 -20.98 10.72 -19.91
C SER A 56 -19.70 11.56 -19.89
N ASN A 57 -19.17 11.87 -18.70
CA ASN A 57 -17.93 12.62 -18.52
C ASN A 57 -16.69 11.84 -19.01
N LEU A 58 -16.67 10.52 -18.83
CA LEU A 58 -15.56 9.66 -19.28
C LEU A 58 -15.80 9.10 -20.69
N GLY A 59 -17.03 9.16 -21.19
CA GLY A 59 -17.42 8.53 -22.45
C GLY A 59 -17.31 7.01 -22.41
N GLY A 60 -17.60 6.40 -21.25
CA GLY A 60 -17.44 4.97 -20.99
C GLY A 60 -18.28 4.47 -19.83
N TYR A 61 -18.18 3.18 -19.52
CA TYR A 61 -18.93 2.50 -18.48
C TYR A 61 -18.05 2.24 -17.27
N ASN A 62 -18.44 2.73 -16.09
CA ASN A 62 -17.86 2.27 -14.85
C ASN A 62 -18.47 0.93 -14.46
N PHE A 63 -17.70 0.06 -13.84
CA PHE A 63 -18.19 -1.24 -13.40
C PHE A 63 -17.61 -1.66 -12.06
N LYS A 64 -18.31 -2.58 -11.38
CA LYS A 64 -17.79 -3.40 -10.30
C LYS A 64 -17.85 -4.87 -10.70
N ALA A 65 -16.81 -5.62 -10.38
CA ALA A 65 -16.64 -6.99 -10.80
C ALA A 65 -15.91 -7.83 -9.75
N LYS A 66 -16.15 -9.14 -9.83
CA LYS A 66 -15.64 -10.17 -8.93
C LYS A 66 -14.72 -11.05 -9.72
N ASP A 67 -13.52 -11.31 -9.21
CA ASP A 67 -12.69 -12.39 -9.71
C ASP A 67 -13.04 -13.67 -8.94
N LEU A 68 -13.76 -14.56 -9.62
CA LEU A 68 -14.20 -15.85 -9.09
C LEU A 68 -13.04 -16.85 -8.97
N SER A 69 -11.96 -16.64 -9.71
CA SER A 69 -10.77 -17.49 -9.67
C SER A 69 -9.82 -17.11 -8.53
N TYR A 70 -9.90 -15.87 -8.02
CA TYR A 70 -8.96 -15.34 -7.04
C TYR A 70 -9.64 -14.89 -5.73
N LYS A 71 -9.99 -15.85 -4.87
CA LYS A 71 -10.56 -15.63 -3.52
C LYS A 71 -11.70 -14.61 -3.51
N ASP A 72 -12.55 -14.63 -4.53
CA ASP A 72 -13.70 -13.73 -4.60
C ASP A 72 -13.30 -12.24 -4.53
N LEU A 73 -12.14 -11.88 -5.10
CA LEU A 73 -11.62 -10.52 -5.08
C LEU A 73 -12.58 -9.56 -5.80
N GLU A 74 -13.02 -8.53 -5.09
CA GLU A 74 -13.89 -7.49 -5.64
C GLU A 74 -13.08 -6.27 -6.06
N SER A 75 -13.36 -5.74 -7.25
CA SER A 75 -12.74 -4.53 -7.76
C SER A 75 -13.63 -3.81 -8.74
N GLY A 76 -13.20 -2.63 -9.19
CA GLY A 76 -13.89 -1.85 -10.19
C GLY A 76 -12.97 -1.32 -11.28
N GLY A 77 -13.58 -0.71 -12.26
CA GLY A 77 -12.88 -0.13 -13.39
C GLY A 77 -13.77 0.66 -14.32
N SER A 78 -13.20 1.00 -15.47
CA SER A 78 -13.89 1.67 -16.57
C SER A 78 -13.68 0.90 -17.88
N TYR A 79 -14.74 0.77 -18.66
CA TYR A 79 -14.75 0.20 -20.00
C TYR A 79 -15.09 1.26 -21.04
N TYR A 80 -14.21 1.43 -22.02
CA TYR A 80 -14.33 2.40 -23.09
C TYR A 80 -14.69 1.67 -24.38
N GLU A 81 -15.99 1.58 -24.69
CA GLU A 81 -16.52 0.79 -25.80
C GLU A 81 -15.89 1.16 -27.16
N LYS A 82 -15.75 2.47 -27.46
CA LYS A 82 -15.18 2.96 -28.73
C LYS A 82 -13.76 2.44 -29.00
N SER A 83 -12.94 2.35 -27.95
CA SER A 83 -11.58 1.82 -28.02
C SER A 83 -11.49 0.35 -27.60
N ASN A 84 -12.61 -0.23 -27.20
CA ASN A 84 -12.74 -1.59 -26.69
C ASN A 84 -11.70 -1.92 -25.59
N LYS A 85 -11.53 -0.99 -24.64
CA LYS A 85 -10.47 -1.04 -23.62
C LYS A 85 -11.06 -1.10 -22.22
N VAL A 86 -10.59 -2.04 -21.40
CA VAL A 86 -10.86 -2.09 -19.96
C VAL A 86 -9.66 -1.53 -19.19
N VAL A 87 -9.95 -0.63 -18.27
CA VAL A 87 -9.03 -0.15 -17.23
C VAL A 87 -9.61 -0.61 -15.90
N ASP A 88 -8.87 -1.41 -15.16
CA ASP A 88 -9.31 -2.06 -13.92
C ASP A 88 -8.19 -2.09 -12.91
N ASN A 89 -8.55 -2.35 -11.64
CA ASN A 89 -7.60 -2.42 -10.54
C ASN A 89 -7.22 -3.86 -10.13
N PHE A 90 -7.75 -4.92 -10.76
CA PHE A 90 -7.52 -6.30 -10.35
C PHE A 90 -6.04 -6.69 -10.33
N GLY A 91 -5.28 -6.28 -11.34
CA GLY A 91 -3.85 -6.55 -11.42
C GLY A 91 -3.09 -6.00 -10.20
N GLN A 92 -3.41 -4.77 -9.77
CA GLN A 92 -2.81 -4.17 -8.58
C GLN A 92 -3.23 -4.89 -7.30
N TYR A 93 -4.51 -5.24 -7.15
CA TYR A 93 -4.99 -5.98 -5.99
C TYR A 93 -4.37 -7.37 -5.88
N LYS A 94 -4.29 -8.14 -6.98
CA LYS A 94 -3.62 -9.44 -7.01
C LYS A 94 -2.15 -9.33 -6.63
N GLN A 95 -1.43 -8.34 -7.18
CA GLN A 95 -0.05 -8.07 -6.81
C GLN A 95 0.10 -7.76 -5.31
N ASN A 96 -0.79 -6.95 -4.75
CA ASN A 96 -0.79 -6.67 -3.31
C ASN A 96 -1.06 -7.94 -2.49
N LEU A 97 -2.00 -8.79 -2.91
CA LEU A 97 -2.30 -10.05 -2.22
C LEU A 97 -1.15 -11.05 -2.29
N ASP A 98 -0.50 -11.18 -3.46
CA ASP A 98 0.70 -11.99 -3.62
C ASP A 98 1.86 -11.44 -2.79
N TRP A 99 2.02 -10.11 -2.70
CA TRP A 99 3.03 -9.48 -1.83
C TRP A 99 2.75 -9.77 -0.36
N LYS A 100 1.50 -9.55 0.09
CA LYS A 100 1.05 -9.85 1.45
C LYS A 100 1.31 -11.31 1.82
N ALA A 101 1.10 -12.24 0.89
CA ALA A 101 1.33 -13.66 1.11
C ALA A 101 2.80 -14.01 1.43
N LEU A 102 3.77 -13.21 0.98
CA LEU A 102 5.19 -13.42 1.31
C LEU A 102 5.49 -13.17 2.80
N PHE A 103 4.80 -12.23 3.43
CA PHE A 103 5.02 -11.86 4.83
C PHE A 103 4.12 -12.61 5.80
N LYS A 104 2.95 -13.07 5.31
CA LYS A 104 1.91 -13.70 6.13
C LYS A 104 2.43 -14.80 7.07
N PRO A 105 3.29 -15.75 6.65
CA PRO A 105 3.79 -16.79 7.57
C PRO A 105 4.58 -16.24 8.75
N TYR A 106 5.33 -15.15 8.56
CA TYR A 106 6.10 -14.50 9.62
C TYR A 106 5.20 -13.74 10.58
N VAL A 107 4.13 -13.10 10.09
CA VAL A 107 3.22 -12.31 10.92
C VAL A 107 2.24 -13.19 11.70
N ASP A 108 1.75 -14.25 11.06
CA ASP A 108 0.81 -15.20 11.68
C ASP A 108 1.45 -15.99 12.84
N SER A 109 2.78 -16.11 12.88
CA SER A 109 3.49 -16.74 14.02
C SER A 109 3.37 -15.94 15.31
N VAL A 110 3.14 -14.62 15.18
CA VAL A 110 2.85 -13.73 16.31
C VAL A 110 1.36 -13.74 16.62
N SER A 111 0.52 -13.48 15.61
CA SER A 111 -0.92 -13.38 15.77
C SER A 111 -1.64 -13.45 14.44
N THR A 112 -2.74 -14.20 14.38
CA THR A 112 -3.65 -14.22 13.22
C THR A 112 -4.53 -12.97 13.14
N ASN A 113 -4.62 -12.17 14.21
CA ASN A 113 -5.23 -10.85 14.22
C ASN A 113 -4.18 -9.81 13.83
N ASN A 114 -4.00 -9.64 12.52
CA ASN A 114 -3.00 -8.74 11.95
C ASN A 114 -3.52 -8.03 10.69
N LEU A 115 -2.88 -6.92 10.34
CA LEU A 115 -3.03 -6.22 9.09
C LEU A 115 -1.66 -6.08 8.43
N ILE A 116 -1.55 -6.49 7.19
CA ILE A 116 -0.36 -6.31 6.37
C ILE A 116 -0.76 -5.42 5.22
N VAL A 117 -0.16 -4.24 5.15
CA VAL A 117 -0.31 -3.26 4.08
C VAL A 117 0.95 -3.32 3.21
N PRO A 118 0.92 -4.15 2.15
CA PRO A 118 2.01 -4.29 1.20
C PRO A 118 2.08 -3.08 0.26
N ASN A 119 3.28 -2.67 -0.13
CA ASN A 119 3.48 -1.75 -1.25
C ASN A 119 4.75 -2.11 -2.02
N ILE A 120 4.67 -2.09 -3.35
CA ILE A 120 5.77 -2.35 -4.25
C ILE A 120 5.75 -1.34 -5.39
N ASP A 121 6.89 -0.71 -5.65
CA ASP A 121 7.02 0.39 -6.59
C ASP A 121 8.43 0.42 -7.19
N GLY A 122 8.65 1.24 -8.22
CA GLY A 122 9.99 1.53 -8.71
C GLY A 122 10.63 2.70 -7.98
N ALA A 123 11.95 2.73 -8.00
CA ALA A 123 12.70 3.89 -7.54
C ALA A 123 13.74 4.31 -8.57
N ASN A 124 13.73 5.60 -8.88
CA ASN A 124 14.69 6.22 -9.77
C ASN A 124 15.97 6.59 -9.02
N GLU A 125 17.07 6.63 -9.75
CA GLU A 125 18.33 7.15 -9.25
C GLU A 125 18.27 8.66 -8.99
N VAL A 126 19.12 9.17 -8.10
CA VAL A 126 19.26 10.62 -7.88
C VAL A 126 19.75 11.29 -9.16
N GLY A 127 19.12 12.41 -9.56
CA GLY A 127 19.43 13.11 -10.80
C GLY A 127 18.87 12.42 -12.06
N TRP A 128 17.98 11.43 -11.90
CA TRP A 128 17.38 10.74 -13.03
C TRP A 128 16.65 11.68 -14.00
N GLN A 129 16.01 12.75 -13.53
CA GLN A 129 15.32 13.71 -14.41
C GLN A 129 16.27 14.35 -15.44
N GLU A 130 17.49 14.71 -15.01
CA GLU A 130 18.52 15.30 -15.88
C GLU A 130 19.08 14.27 -16.88
N LYS A 131 19.17 13.00 -16.46
CA LYS A 131 19.60 11.89 -17.32
C LYS A 131 18.51 11.46 -18.31
N GLN A 132 17.25 11.47 -17.91
CA GLN A 132 16.10 11.13 -18.75
C GLN A 132 15.99 12.09 -19.93
N GLN A 133 16.14 13.39 -19.68
CA GLN A 133 16.14 14.41 -20.72
C GLN A 133 17.25 14.21 -21.76
N LYS A 134 18.37 13.59 -21.37
CA LYS A 134 19.49 13.28 -22.28
C LYS A 134 19.31 11.94 -23.01
N ASP A 135 18.89 10.89 -22.30
CA ASP A 135 18.95 9.51 -22.80
C ASP A 135 17.61 8.95 -23.30
N HIS A 136 16.47 9.64 -23.10
CA HIS A 136 15.12 9.17 -23.46
C HIS A 136 14.73 7.79 -22.89
N LYS A 137 15.37 7.35 -21.80
CA LYS A 137 15.09 6.04 -21.17
C LYS A 137 13.84 6.10 -20.30
N PRO A 138 13.00 5.03 -20.26
CA PRO A 138 11.88 4.94 -19.34
C PRO A 138 12.35 4.95 -17.88
N ASP A 139 11.58 5.58 -16.98
CA ASP A 139 11.91 5.50 -15.55
C ASP A 139 11.83 4.07 -15.04
N ASN A 140 12.55 3.84 -13.94
CA ASN A 140 12.44 2.63 -13.17
C ASN A 140 11.04 2.41 -12.60
N MET A 141 10.22 3.46 -12.43
CA MET A 141 8.82 3.29 -12.06
C MET A 141 8.09 2.51 -13.15
N MET A 142 8.03 3.02 -14.38
CA MET A 142 7.40 2.36 -15.52
C MET A 142 7.91 0.93 -15.71
N LYS A 143 9.23 0.71 -15.61
CA LYS A 143 9.79 -0.65 -15.67
C LYS A 143 9.26 -1.57 -14.57
N THR A 144 9.08 -1.07 -13.35
CA THR A 144 8.45 -1.83 -12.27
C THR A 144 6.99 -2.11 -12.59
N TRP A 145 6.21 -1.10 -13.00
CA TRP A 145 4.79 -1.29 -13.35
C TRP A 145 4.61 -2.31 -14.47
N GLU A 146 5.40 -2.24 -15.54
CA GLU A 146 5.41 -3.21 -16.64
C GLU A 146 5.78 -4.62 -16.17
N LEU A 147 6.75 -4.75 -15.26
CA LEU A 147 7.15 -6.04 -14.71
C LEU A 147 6.07 -6.65 -13.80
N LEU A 148 5.48 -5.83 -12.94
CA LEU A 148 4.41 -6.24 -12.03
C LEU A 148 3.15 -6.67 -12.80
N ALA A 149 2.86 -5.99 -13.92
CA ALA A 149 1.73 -6.30 -14.80
C ALA A 149 1.87 -7.61 -15.56
N LYS A 150 3.03 -8.31 -15.52
CA LYS A 150 3.20 -9.61 -16.20
C LYS A 150 2.43 -10.71 -15.45
N PRO A 151 1.35 -11.28 -16.03
CA PRO A 151 0.50 -12.24 -15.33
C PRO A 151 1.17 -13.62 -15.19
N ASN A 152 2.13 -13.94 -16.05
CA ASN A 152 2.81 -15.24 -16.11
C ASN A 152 4.02 -15.38 -15.18
N LEU A 153 4.30 -14.38 -14.33
CA LEU A 153 5.42 -14.42 -13.39
C LEU A 153 4.87 -14.39 -11.96
N THR A 154 5.39 -15.28 -11.13
CA THR A 154 5.18 -15.22 -9.67
C THR A 154 5.81 -13.95 -9.10
N MET A 155 5.34 -13.52 -7.92
CA MET A 155 5.91 -12.36 -7.25
C MET A 155 7.42 -12.52 -6.96
N LYS A 156 7.87 -13.74 -6.60
CA LYS A 156 9.29 -14.03 -6.39
C LYS A 156 10.11 -13.82 -7.67
N GLU A 157 9.61 -14.24 -8.83
CA GLU A 157 10.28 -14.02 -10.11
C GLU A 157 10.30 -12.54 -10.52
N LYS A 158 9.21 -11.81 -10.24
CA LYS A 158 9.14 -10.35 -10.45
C LYS A 158 10.21 -9.64 -9.61
N ILE A 159 10.32 -9.98 -8.33
CA ILE A 159 11.37 -9.43 -7.46
C ILE A 159 12.75 -9.74 -8.03
N ALA A 160 13.03 -11.01 -8.34
CA ALA A 160 14.34 -11.42 -8.83
C ALA A 160 14.76 -10.67 -10.12
N LYS A 161 13.81 -10.38 -11.01
CA LYS A 161 14.09 -9.63 -12.26
C LYS A 161 14.25 -8.13 -12.05
N GLY A 162 13.52 -7.54 -11.09
CA GLY A 162 13.52 -6.09 -10.87
C GLY A 162 14.30 -5.62 -9.65
N HIS A 163 15.01 -6.52 -8.96
CA HIS A 163 15.54 -6.25 -7.62
C HIS A 163 16.38 -4.97 -7.54
N ASN A 164 17.14 -4.63 -8.57
CA ASN A 164 18.00 -3.45 -8.60
C ASN A 164 17.26 -2.11 -8.76
N TYR A 165 15.96 -2.10 -9.07
CA TYR A 165 15.18 -0.87 -9.21
C TYR A 165 13.81 -0.90 -8.51
N ILE A 166 13.42 -2.06 -7.96
CA ILE A 166 12.24 -2.20 -7.11
C ILE A 166 12.53 -1.64 -5.71
N ARG A 167 11.65 -0.75 -5.26
CA ARG A 167 11.49 -0.36 -3.87
C ARG A 167 10.23 -1.03 -3.31
N THR A 168 10.31 -1.51 -2.08
CA THR A 168 9.13 -2.05 -1.39
C THR A 168 8.92 -1.44 -0.01
N GLU A 169 7.69 -1.52 0.45
CA GLU A 169 7.30 -1.25 1.81
C GLU A 169 6.39 -2.37 2.33
N ALA A 170 6.63 -2.80 3.56
CA ALA A 170 5.67 -3.60 4.32
C ALA A 170 5.36 -2.83 5.61
N THR A 171 4.10 -2.38 5.71
CA THR A 171 3.55 -1.83 6.94
C THR A 171 2.69 -2.90 7.60
N ILE A 172 3.06 -3.29 8.83
CA ILE A 172 2.47 -4.40 9.56
C ILE A 172 1.87 -3.86 10.85
N HIS A 173 0.59 -4.13 11.06
CA HIS A 173 -0.10 -3.95 12.33
C HIS A 173 -0.38 -5.34 12.90
N VAL A 174 0.07 -5.60 14.13
CA VAL A 174 -0.07 -6.93 14.73
C VAL A 174 -0.58 -6.81 16.16
N ASN A 175 -1.54 -7.65 16.51
CA ASN A 175 -2.03 -7.75 17.88
C ASN A 175 -1.14 -8.69 18.69
N ALA A 176 -0.45 -8.18 19.70
CA ALA A 176 0.34 -8.97 20.64
C ALA A 176 0.26 -8.34 22.04
N PRO A 177 0.06 -9.16 23.11
CA PRO A 177 -0.05 -8.64 24.46
C PRO A 177 1.26 -7.98 24.88
N LYS A 178 1.18 -6.97 25.75
CA LYS A 178 2.35 -6.26 26.29
C LYS A 178 3.08 -7.08 27.36
N THR A 179 3.62 -8.25 26.96
CA THR A 179 4.42 -9.16 27.79
C THR A 179 5.79 -9.43 27.16
N ALA A 180 6.71 -10.02 27.93
CA ALA A 180 8.05 -10.34 27.44
C ALA A 180 8.00 -11.39 26.31
N GLU A 181 7.16 -12.41 26.43
CA GLU A 181 6.95 -13.43 25.41
C GLU A 181 6.31 -12.83 24.14
N GLY A 182 5.31 -11.96 24.31
CA GLY A 182 4.66 -11.26 23.20
C GLY A 182 5.65 -10.39 22.43
N MET A 183 6.49 -9.63 23.15
CA MET A 183 7.53 -8.82 22.53
C MET A 183 8.62 -9.66 21.86
N LEU A 184 9.08 -10.77 22.49
CA LEU A 184 10.08 -11.64 21.88
C LEU A 184 9.62 -12.14 20.50
N LYS A 185 8.39 -12.64 20.40
CA LYS A 185 7.81 -13.07 19.11
C LYS A 185 7.77 -11.95 18.07
N VAL A 186 7.45 -10.72 18.50
CA VAL A 186 7.46 -9.55 17.61
C VAL A 186 8.88 -9.24 17.12
N LEU A 187 9.88 -9.26 18.00
CA LEU A 187 11.28 -9.01 17.62
C LEU A 187 11.79 -10.08 16.65
N GLU A 188 11.49 -11.35 16.90
CA GLU A 188 11.82 -12.47 16.00
C GLU A 188 11.11 -12.33 14.64
N MET A 189 9.84 -11.94 14.63
CA MET A 189 9.11 -11.64 13.38
C MET A 189 9.82 -10.54 12.59
N ILE A 190 10.20 -9.44 13.24
CA ILE A 190 10.91 -8.33 12.61
C ILE A 190 12.25 -8.79 12.05
N GLU A 191 13.03 -9.55 12.82
CA GLU A 191 14.32 -10.08 12.39
C GLU A 191 14.18 -10.94 11.14
N ASN A 192 13.24 -11.89 11.15
CA ASN A 192 12.99 -12.78 10.04
C ASN A 192 12.54 -12.04 8.78
N ILE A 193 11.65 -11.05 8.90
CA ILE A 193 11.21 -10.23 7.77
C ILE A 193 12.36 -9.35 7.26
N ASN A 194 13.16 -8.76 8.15
CA ASN A 194 14.31 -7.96 7.77
C ASN A 194 15.36 -8.81 7.01
N ASN A 195 15.66 -10.01 7.50
CA ASN A 195 16.56 -10.94 6.84
C ASN A 195 16.02 -11.38 5.48
N TYR A 196 14.70 -11.61 5.38
CA TYR A 196 14.06 -11.87 4.11
C TYR A 196 14.23 -10.71 3.13
N PHE A 197 13.94 -9.47 3.52
CA PHE A 197 14.16 -8.29 2.67
C PHE A 197 15.61 -8.15 2.19
N ARG A 198 16.59 -8.33 3.09
CA ARG A 198 18.02 -8.30 2.73
C ARG A 198 18.38 -9.41 1.74
N SER A 199 17.76 -10.58 1.84
CA SER A 199 17.99 -11.68 0.89
C SER A 199 17.53 -11.35 -0.54
N LEU A 200 16.54 -10.47 -0.69
CA LEU A 200 15.99 -10.08 -2.00
C LEU A 200 16.88 -9.12 -2.77
N LYS A 201 17.86 -8.50 -2.10
CA LYS A 201 18.79 -7.52 -2.68
C LYS A 201 18.08 -6.40 -3.46
N LEU A 202 17.01 -5.87 -2.86
CA LEU A 202 16.19 -4.80 -3.44
C LEU A 202 16.92 -3.46 -3.48
N TYR A 203 16.53 -2.55 -4.37
CA TYR A 203 17.05 -1.19 -4.41
C TYR A 203 16.91 -0.51 -3.04
N SER A 204 15.70 -0.58 -2.45
CA SER A 204 15.47 -0.18 -1.07
C SER A 204 14.21 -0.84 -0.53
N TYR A 205 14.10 -0.92 0.78
CA TYR A 205 12.87 -1.33 1.43
C TYR A 205 12.57 -0.51 2.69
N LYS A 206 11.30 -0.46 3.07
CA LYS A 206 10.83 0.00 4.37
C LYS A 206 10.08 -1.13 5.07
N LEU A 207 10.45 -1.42 6.30
CA LEU A 207 9.67 -2.25 7.21
C LEU A 207 9.13 -1.36 8.32
N GLU A 208 7.82 -1.29 8.45
CA GLU A 208 7.13 -0.57 9.52
C GLU A 208 6.28 -1.57 10.30
N VAL A 209 6.47 -1.63 11.61
CA VAL A 209 5.69 -2.51 12.49
C VAL A 209 5.08 -1.69 13.59
N THR A 210 3.78 -1.84 13.81
CA THR A 210 3.06 -1.29 14.96
C THR A 210 2.39 -2.43 15.71
N VAL A 211 2.59 -2.48 17.01
CA VAL A 211 2.06 -3.53 17.88
C VAL A 211 0.92 -2.98 18.71
N TYR A 212 -0.16 -3.74 18.78
CA TYR A 212 -1.38 -3.40 19.49
C TYR A 212 -1.68 -4.45 20.55
N ASP A 213 -2.38 -4.04 21.62
CA ASP A 213 -2.98 -4.91 22.62
C ASP A 213 -4.50 -4.71 22.57
N LEU A 214 -5.12 -5.33 21.57
CA LEU A 214 -6.54 -5.15 21.25
C LEU A 214 -7.42 -5.90 22.27
N PRO A 215 -8.56 -5.31 22.68
CA PRO A 215 -9.51 -5.98 23.55
C PRO A 215 -10.05 -7.26 22.90
N LYS A 216 -10.38 -8.24 23.73
CA LYS A 216 -10.93 -9.53 23.28
C LYS A 216 -12.16 -9.31 22.38
N GLY A 217 -12.12 -9.89 21.18
CA GLY A 217 -13.21 -9.79 20.21
C GLY A 217 -13.10 -8.61 19.23
N LEU A 218 -12.14 -7.70 19.41
CA LEU A 218 -11.79 -6.70 18.40
C LEU A 218 -10.70 -7.26 17.48
N THR A 219 -10.97 -7.27 16.17
CA THR A 219 -9.99 -7.61 15.13
C THR A 219 -9.78 -6.43 14.19
N PHE A 220 -8.64 -6.40 13.49
CA PHE A 220 -8.39 -5.38 12.47
C PHE A 220 -9.47 -5.41 11.38
N ASP A 221 -9.86 -6.60 10.92
CA ASP A 221 -10.92 -6.74 9.89
C ASP A 221 -12.25 -6.15 10.39
N LYS A 222 -12.67 -6.52 11.61
CA LYS A 222 -13.90 -5.98 12.19
C LYS A 222 -13.84 -4.47 12.36
N TYR A 223 -12.70 -3.95 12.82
CA TYR A 223 -12.51 -2.51 12.95
C TYR A 223 -12.66 -1.78 11.61
N ILE A 224 -12.09 -2.34 10.55
CA ILE A 224 -12.14 -1.78 9.20
C ILE A 224 -13.58 -1.81 8.67
N ASP A 225 -14.28 -2.95 8.81
CA ASP A 225 -15.66 -3.11 8.38
C ASP A 225 -16.62 -2.14 9.10
N ASP A 226 -16.39 -1.88 10.39
CA ASP A 226 -17.24 -1.03 11.23
C ASP A 226 -16.95 0.48 11.06
N THR A 227 -15.70 0.86 10.72
CA THR A 227 -15.23 2.26 10.81
C THR A 227 -14.95 2.90 9.45
N VAL A 228 -14.59 2.10 8.45
CA VAL A 228 -14.22 2.62 7.13
C VAL A 228 -15.47 2.66 6.28
N ASP A 229 -15.92 3.87 5.95
CA ASP A 229 -16.97 4.05 4.95
C ASP A 229 -16.59 3.25 3.70
N LYS A 230 -17.51 2.43 3.18
CA LYS A 230 -17.23 1.49 2.07
C LYS A 230 -16.76 2.20 0.80
N ASP A 231 -16.94 3.52 0.75
CA ASP A 231 -16.54 4.41 -0.34
C ASP A 231 -15.14 5.03 -0.15
N VAL A 232 -14.42 4.76 0.95
CA VAL A 232 -13.05 5.23 1.19
C VAL A 232 -12.03 4.15 0.83
N ASP A 233 -11.15 4.46 -0.14
CA ASP A 233 -10.08 3.56 -0.58
C ASP A 233 -9.17 3.15 0.59
N TYR A 234 -9.03 1.84 0.79
CA TYR A 234 -8.19 1.17 1.78
C TYR A 234 -6.74 1.67 1.80
N SER A 235 -6.20 2.09 0.65
CA SER A 235 -4.85 2.68 0.54
C SER A 235 -4.70 4.02 1.27
N MET A 236 -5.81 4.63 1.72
CA MET A 236 -5.83 5.87 2.50
C MET A 236 -5.90 5.64 4.02
N LEU A 237 -6.07 4.41 4.50
CA LEU A 237 -6.15 4.11 5.93
C LEU A 237 -4.78 4.22 6.59
N LYS A 238 -4.47 5.42 7.06
CA LYS A 238 -3.31 5.66 7.93
C LYS A 238 -3.71 5.36 9.36
N PHE A 239 -3.64 4.08 9.75
CA PHE A 239 -3.91 3.63 11.12
C PHE A 239 -3.15 4.47 12.14
N THR A 240 -1.92 4.89 11.85
CA THR A 240 -1.09 5.77 12.69
C THR A 240 -1.72 7.12 13.05
N ASN A 241 -2.75 7.54 12.32
CA ASN A 241 -3.47 8.79 12.53
C ASN A 241 -4.91 8.58 13.04
N ASP A 242 -5.32 7.34 13.25
CA ASP A 242 -6.64 6.99 13.70
C ASP A 242 -6.64 6.77 15.22
N GLY A 243 -7.11 7.77 15.97
CA GLY A 243 -7.09 7.76 17.43
C GLY A 243 -7.82 6.56 18.05
N ASP A 244 -8.85 6.05 17.38
CA ASP A 244 -9.70 5.00 17.93
C ASP A 244 -9.02 3.64 17.97
N ILE A 245 -8.21 3.33 16.96
CA ILE A 245 -7.37 2.13 16.98
C ILE A 245 -6.01 2.42 17.65
N GLN A 246 -5.45 3.62 17.49
CA GLN A 246 -4.13 3.95 18.05
C GLN A 246 -4.08 3.91 19.57
N LYS A 247 -5.19 4.11 20.29
CA LYS A 247 -5.20 3.99 21.77
C LYS A 247 -4.81 2.60 22.27
N TYR A 248 -4.90 1.58 21.42
CA TYR A 248 -4.46 0.21 21.73
C TYR A 248 -3.04 -0.09 21.26
N ALA A 249 -2.43 0.78 20.44
CA ALA A 249 -1.03 0.61 20.03
C ALA A 249 -0.12 0.81 21.24
N TRP A 250 0.96 0.05 21.37
CA TRP A 250 1.88 0.22 22.50
C TRP A 250 3.35 0.16 22.10
N GLY A 251 3.65 -0.22 20.86
CA GLY A 251 5.02 -0.29 20.35
C GLY A 251 5.08 -0.06 18.85
N TRP A 252 6.21 0.45 18.38
CA TRP A 252 6.46 0.61 16.95
C TRP A 252 7.93 0.50 16.59
N LEU A 253 8.18 0.17 15.33
CA LEU A 253 9.49 0.13 14.70
C LEU A 253 9.37 0.63 13.26
N ARG A 254 10.39 1.36 12.81
CA ARG A 254 10.58 1.64 11.40
C ARG A 254 12.03 1.41 10.98
N LEU A 255 12.22 0.46 10.07
CA LEU A 255 13.50 0.15 9.45
C LEU A 255 13.49 0.57 7.99
N TYR A 256 14.62 1.11 7.55
CA TYR A 256 14.88 1.41 6.15
C TYR A 256 16.14 0.66 5.74
N GLY A 257 16.03 -0.19 4.73
CA GLY A 257 17.17 -0.90 4.17
C GLY A 257 17.44 -0.46 2.75
N CYS A 258 18.70 -0.57 2.36
CA CYS A 258 19.12 -0.20 1.04
C CYS A 258 20.33 -1.02 0.61
N GLU A 259 20.23 -1.68 -0.54
CA GLU A 259 21.38 -2.41 -1.04
C GLU A 259 22.46 -1.49 -1.54
N LYS A 260 23.71 -1.84 -1.21
CA LYS A 260 24.88 -1.24 -1.84
C LYS A 260 25.01 -1.82 -3.25
N ASN A 261 24.40 -1.19 -4.24
CA ASN A 261 24.54 -1.54 -5.64
C ASN A 261 25.09 -0.37 -6.47
N SER A 262 25.27 -0.58 -7.78
CA SER A 262 25.80 0.42 -8.74
C SER A 262 24.95 1.70 -8.86
N ILE A 263 23.78 1.74 -8.21
CA ILE A 263 22.86 2.86 -8.10
C ILE A 263 23.01 3.48 -6.70
N GLU A 264 24.25 3.66 -6.26
CA GLU A 264 24.74 4.01 -4.92
C GLU A 264 24.19 5.33 -4.34
N LYS A 265 23.39 6.10 -5.10
CA LYS A 265 23.04 7.48 -4.74
C LYS A 265 21.90 7.62 -3.74
N TYR A 266 20.72 7.01 -3.88
CA TYR A 266 19.55 7.51 -3.12
C TYR A 266 19.61 7.32 -1.61
N CYS A 267 20.29 6.29 -1.11
CA CYS A 267 20.30 5.99 0.34
C CYS A 267 21.46 6.62 1.11
N ASN A 268 22.59 6.88 0.43
CA ASN A 268 23.83 7.37 1.04
C ASN A 268 24.25 8.77 0.55
N THR A 269 23.42 9.46 -0.25
CA THR A 269 23.75 10.81 -0.78
C THR A 269 22.84 11.90 -0.25
N TYR A 270 22.17 11.68 0.89
CA TYR A 270 21.49 12.78 1.56
C TYR A 270 22.50 13.87 1.88
N LYS A 271 22.21 15.06 1.37
CA LYS A 271 23.05 16.25 1.51
C LYS A 271 22.47 17.18 2.56
N VAL A 272 23.34 17.89 3.26
CA VAL A 272 22.95 18.90 4.25
C VAL A 272 22.36 20.09 3.50
N TYR A 273 21.21 20.57 3.95
CA TYR A 273 20.59 21.81 3.49
C TYR A 273 20.91 22.94 4.46
N LYS A 274 21.47 24.05 3.95
CA LYS A 274 21.69 25.30 4.71
C LYS A 274 20.94 26.42 4.02
N ASN A 275 20.08 27.14 4.74
CA ASN A 275 19.25 28.22 4.18
C ASN A 275 18.47 27.81 2.92
N ARG A 276 17.95 26.58 2.89
CA ARG A 276 17.25 25.95 1.73
C ARG A 276 18.11 25.74 0.49
N VAL A 277 19.43 25.87 0.60
CA VAL A 277 20.39 25.53 -0.44
C VAL A 277 21.03 24.20 -0.07
N GLU A 278 21.00 23.25 -1.01
CA GLU A 278 21.70 21.98 -0.89
C GLU A 278 23.22 22.23 -0.91
N THR A 279 23.95 21.60 0.02
CA THR A 279 25.42 21.66 0.07
C THR A 279 26.02 20.34 -0.40
N ASP A 280 27.32 20.31 -0.72
CA ASP A 280 27.99 19.05 -1.08
C ASP A 280 28.33 18.17 0.13
N GLN A 281 28.07 18.64 1.35
CA GLN A 281 28.28 17.86 2.56
C GLN A 281 27.19 16.81 2.74
N LEU A 282 27.58 15.57 3.03
CA LEU A 282 26.65 14.49 3.36
C LEU A 282 26.03 14.68 4.76
N ASP A 283 24.73 14.46 4.87
CA ASP A 283 24.00 14.39 6.13
C ASP A 283 24.08 12.96 6.68
N THR A 284 25.13 12.70 7.44
CA THR A 284 25.39 11.38 8.05
C THR A 284 24.28 10.93 8.99
N LYS A 285 23.59 11.86 9.66
CA LYS A 285 22.45 11.54 10.53
C LYS A 285 21.28 11.01 9.71
N LEU A 286 20.97 11.68 8.60
CA LEU A 286 19.84 11.31 7.75
C LEU A 286 20.13 10.02 6.96
N ILE A 287 21.38 9.84 6.51
CA ILE A 287 21.86 8.56 5.97
C ILE A 287 21.67 7.45 7.01
N ASN A 288 22.10 7.67 8.26
CA ASN A 288 21.94 6.68 9.32
C ASN A 288 20.46 6.38 9.67
N GLN A 289 19.56 7.32 9.47
CA GLN A 289 18.12 7.07 9.65
C GLN A 289 17.53 6.28 8.47
N ARG A 290 18.05 6.47 7.26
CA ARG A 290 17.52 5.89 6.01
C ARG A 290 18.17 4.57 5.59
N THR A 291 19.16 4.11 6.34
CA THR A 291 19.83 2.80 6.19
C THR A 291 19.81 2.00 7.49
N SER A 292 18.85 2.28 8.38
CA SER A 292 18.81 1.69 9.73
C SER A 292 18.80 0.16 9.72
N ALA A 293 18.17 -0.45 8.72
CA ALA A 293 18.07 -1.90 8.58
C ALA A 293 19.43 -2.58 8.30
N ASP A 294 20.35 -1.87 7.64
CA ASP A 294 21.68 -2.37 7.26
C ASP A 294 22.60 -2.58 8.48
N ARG A 295 22.23 -1.97 9.61
CA ARG A 295 22.90 -2.06 10.92
C ARG A 295 22.21 -2.99 11.91
N ILE A 296 21.17 -3.71 11.48
CA ILE A 296 20.48 -4.71 12.30
C ILE A 296 21.12 -6.07 12.04
N HIS A 297 21.81 -6.60 13.05
CA HIS A 297 22.50 -7.90 12.96
C HIS A 297 21.94 -8.95 13.92
N ASN A 298 21.11 -8.55 14.88
CA ASN A 298 20.53 -9.41 15.91
C ASN A 298 19.31 -8.74 16.57
N LEU A 299 18.62 -9.47 17.45
CA LEU A 299 17.48 -8.98 18.24
C LEU A 299 17.80 -7.75 19.10
N ALA A 300 19.01 -7.65 19.66
CA ALA A 300 19.39 -6.50 20.48
C ALA A 300 19.46 -5.20 19.64
N ASP A 301 19.93 -5.28 18.40
CA ASP A 301 19.92 -4.13 17.48
C ASP A 301 18.48 -3.69 17.17
N ILE A 302 17.57 -4.65 16.99
CA ILE A 302 16.13 -4.37 16.80
C ILE A 302 15.56 -3.69 18.05
N ALA A 303 15.85 -4.21 19.23
CA ALA A 303 15.37 -3.66 20.49
C ALA A 303 15.86 -2.22 20.76
N ARG A 304 17.03 -1.81 20.22
CA ARG A 304 17.47 -0.40 20.26
C ARG A 304 16.64 0.52 19.36
N GLN A 305 16.15 0.00 18.24
CA GLN A 305 15.33 0.75 17.29
C GLN A 305 13.83 0.69 17.60
N PHE A 306 13.41 -0.31 18.37
CA PHE A 306 12.01 -0.49 18.75
C PHE A 306 11.64 0.49 19.85
N HIS A 307 10.50 1.16 19.68
CA HIS A 307 10.05 2.22 20.56
C HIS A 307 8.72 1.85 21.22
N LEU A 308 8.65 1.93 22.55
CA LEU A 308 7.40 1.80 23.30
C LEU A 308 6.72 3.15 23.39
N TYR A 309 5.43 3.21 23.05
CA TYR A 309 4.64 4.43 23.27
C TYR A 309 4.47 4.67 24.77
N LYS A 310 4.62 5.93 25.19
CA LYS A 310 4.25 6.35 26.56
C LYS A 310 2.75 6.57 26.66
N ASP A 311 2.20 7.38 25.75
CA ASP A 311 0.79 7.76 25.68
C ASP A 311 0.27 7.56 24.24
N PRO A 312 -0.07 6.33 23.83
CA PRO A 312 -0.60 6.05 22.51
C PRO A 312 -2.03 6.61 22.34
N GLY A 313 -2.45 6.87 21.10
CA GLY A 313 -3.85 7.22 20.80
C GLY A 313 -4.33 8.61 21.19
N LYS A 314 -3.45 9.62 21.25
CA LYS A 314 -3.92 11.00 21.36
C LYS A 314 -4.71 11.38 20.11
N GLU A 315 -5.89 11.99 20.31
CA GLU A 315 -6.77 12.41 19.22
C GLU A 315 -6.00 13.20 18.15
N THR A 316 -6.26 12.85 16.89
CA THR A 316 -5.76 13.60 15.76
C THR A 316 -6.40 14.98 15.75
N MET A 317 -5.57 16.02 15.76
CA MET A 317 -6.06 17.40 15.80
C MET A 317 -6.14 17.98 14.38
N TRP A 318 -7.22 18.70 14.10
CA TRP A 318 -7.40 19.46 12.88
C TRP A 318 -6.35 20.58 12.81
N HIS A 319 -5.46 20.54 11.82
CA HIS A 319 -4.45 21.59 11.65
C HIS A 319 -4.88 22.62 10.61
N GLN A 320 -5.29 23.79 11.09
CA GLN A 320 -5.48 24.97 10.25
C GLN A 320 -4.10 25.59 9.96
N TYR A 321 -3.80 25.84 8.69
CA TYR A 321 -2.60 26.60 8.30
C TYR A 321 -2.93 27.59 7.18
N LYS A 322 -2.15 28.67 7.09
CA LYS A 322 -2.36 29.69 6.05
C LYS A 322 -1.55 29.36 4.80
N HIS A 323 -2.22 29.09 3.69
CA HIS A 323 -1.58 29.02 2.37
C HIS A 323 -1.89 30.32 1.60
N LYS A 324 -0.84 31.07 1.26
CA LYS A 324 -0.96 32.35 0.52
C LYS A 324 -1.96 33.34 1.15
N GLY A 325 -1.92 33.47 2.48
CA GLY A 325 -2.76 34.43 3.23
C GLY A 325 -4.23 34.03 3.40
N LYS A 326 -4.66 32.89 2.84
CA LYS A 326 -5.98 32.31 3.10
C LYS A 326 -5.85 31.19 4.12
N ASP A 327 -6.78 31.14 5.06
CA ASP A 327 -6.93 29.97 5.92
C ASP A 327 -7.31 28.79 5.03
N VAL A 328 -6.43 27.80 4.98
CA VAL A 328 -6.68 26.54 4.29
C VAL A 328 -6.73 25.45 5.35
N PHE A 329 -7.88 24.80 5.42
CA PHE A 329 -7.96 23.50 6.07
C PHE A 329 -7.28 22.50 5.13
N MET A 330 -5.98 22.26 5.32
CA MET A 330 -5.46 20.99 4.83
C MET A 330 -5.88 19.91 5.81
N TYR A 331 -6.42 18.84 5.28
CA TYR A 331 -6.53 17.55 5.94
C TYR A 331 -5.13 16.94 6.15
N THR A 332 -4.21 17.65 6.79
CA THR A 332 -3.01 17.03 7.33
C THR A 332 -3.37 16.53 8.71
N TRP A 333 -3.83 15.30 8.75
CA TRP A 333 -3.83 14.43 9.91
C TRP A 333 -2.42 14.40 10.49
N ARG A 334 -2.13 15.33 11.41
CA ARG A 334 -0.90 15.31 12.19
C ARG A 334 -1.20 14.52 13.45
N GLY A 335 -0.73 13.27 13.51
CA GLY A 335 -0.55 12.61 14.79
C GLY A 335 0.28 13.54 15.69
N GLN A 336 -0.10 13.67 16.97
CA GLN A 336 0.72 14.40 17.93
C GLN A 336 2.13 13.79 17.97
N ASN A 337 3.15 14.59 18.36
CA ASN A 337 4.49 14.05 18.60
C ASN A 337 4.38 12.94 19.65
N MET A 338 4.52 11.69 19.20
CA MET A 338 4.39 10.53 20.06
C MET A 338 5.64 10.45 20.93
N VAL A 339 5.44 10.49 22.25
CA VAL A 339 6.54 10.30 23.20
C VAL A 339 6.78 8.81 23.33
N TYR A 340 8.04 8.41 23.25
CA TYR A 340 8.43 7.02 23.30
C TYR A 340 9.65 6.78 24.18
N THR A 341 9.85 5.52 24.54
CA THR A 341 11.06 5.01 25.19
C THR A 341 11.61 3.87 24.34
N PRO A 342 12.90 3.85 23.98
CA PRO A 342 13.52 2.70 23.33
C PRO A 342 13.32 1.43 24.18
N LEU A 343 12.99 0.29 23.55
CA LEU A 343 12.71 -0.96 24.26
C LEU A 343 13.89 -1.38 25.14
N ILE A 344 15.13 -1.23 24.63
CA ILE A 344 16.36 -1.56 25.36
C ILE A 344 16.47 -0.90 26.75
N ASP A 345 15.85 0.26 26.94
CA ASP A 345 15.92 1.05 28.17
C ASP A 345 14.83 0.67 29.19
N THR A 346 14.06 -0.38 28.93
CA THR A 346 12.85 -0.72 29.70
C THR A 346 13.01 -2.00 30.52
N GLN A 347 12.18 -2.14 31.57
CA GLN A 347 12.11 -3.38 32.35
C GLN A 347 11.64 -4.57 31.50
N LEU A 348 10.79 -4.31 30.49
CA LEU A 348 10.32 -5.32 29.56
C LEU A 348 11.48 -5.99 28.82
N TYR A 349 12.48 -5.22 28.36
CA TYR A 349 13.65 -5.79 27.70
C TYR A 349 14.50 -6.68 28.61
N LYS A 350 14.63 -6.33 29.89
CA LYS A 350 15.32 -7.19 30.86
C LYS A 350 14.61 -8.54 31.03
N GLN A 351 13.28 -8.56 30.96
CA GLN A 351 12.50 -9.80 31.01
C GLN A 351 12.67 -10.62 29.72
N ILE A 352 12.77 -9.97 28.56
CA ILE A 352 13.07 -10.65 27.27
C ILE A 352 14.42 -11.36 27.33
N LEU A 353 15.46 -10.69 27.84
CA LEU A 353 16.78 -11.31 28.00
C LEU A 353 16.76 -12.55 28.91
N GLN A 354 15.83 -12.64 29.86
CA GLN A 354 15.68 -13.83 30.71
C GLN A 354 15.01 -15.01 29.99
N LEU A 355 14.23 -14.73 28.94
CA LEU A 355 13.61 -15.75 28.10
C LEU A 355 14.57 -16.28 27.04
N GLU A 356 15.39 -15.41 26.43
CA GLU A 356 16.36 -15.78 25.39
C GLU A 356 17.51 -16.67 25.92
N ASN A 357 17.85 -16.53 27.21
CA ASN A 357 18.91 -17.30 27.87
C ASN A 357 18.44 -18.64 28.47
N LYS A 358 17.21 -19.07 28.19
CA LYS A 358 16.65 -20.39 28.57
C LYS A 358 16.52 -21.25 27.33
#